data_AF-A0A0Q4ZC71-F1
#
_entry.id   AF-A0A0Q4ZC71-F1
#
_cell.length_a   1.000
_cell.length_b   1.000
_cell.length_c   1.000
_cell.angle_alpha   90.00
_cell.angle_beta   90.00
_cell.angle_gamma   90.00
#
_symmetry.space_group_name_H-M   'P 1'
#
loop_
_entity.id
_entity.type
_entity.pdbx_description
1 polymer ?
#
loop_
_entity_poly.entity_id
_entity_poly.type
_entity_poly.pdbx_seq_one_letter_code
_entity_poly.pdbx_strand_id
1 'polypeptide(L)'
;MIDLNTRIETAETRAACKMGMAKTRRHFHILLAPEDAKALGVCGGSLNLDVAARQGTVDLVYASVDGACREISDEPSEPEAQALTVAHARRNPVGAALELLRIDLERRAA
;
A
#
# COMPACT_ATOMS: atom_id res chain seq x y z
N MET A 1 -16.66 -16.91 -6.49
CA MET A 1 -15.33 -16.29 -6.65
C MET A 1 -15.37 -15.01 -5.83
N ILE A 2 -14.53 -14.84 -4.80
CA ILE A 2 -14.53 -13.61 -3.99
C ILE A 2 -13.94 -12.48 -4.84
N ASP A 3 -14.67 -11.38 -4.98
CA ASP A 3 -14.27 -10.16 -5.70
C ASP A 3 -13.04 -9.51 -5.05
N LEU A 4 -12.24 -8.77 -5.83
CA LEU A 4 -11.03 -8.12 -5.36
C LEU A 4 -11.31 -7.17 -4.18
N ASN A 5 -12.41 -6.43 -4.20
CA ASN A 5 -12.76 -5.48 -3.13
C ASN A 5 -12.96 -6.18 -1.78
N THR A 6 -13.68 -7.30 -1.76
CA THR A 6 -13.91 -8.07 -0.53
C THR A 6 -12.60 -8.63 0.04
N ARG A 7 -11.62 -8.97 -0.81
CA ARG A 7 -10.28 -9.41 -0.35
C ARG A 7 -9.51 -8.25 0.28
N ILE A 8 -9.58 -7.06 -0.32
CA ILE A 8 -8.95 -5.86 0.21
C ILE A 8 -9.53 -5.46 1.57
N GLU A 9 -10.86 -5.45 1.72
CA GLU A 9 -11.53 -5.14 3.00
C GLU A 9 -11.15 -6.14 4.11
N THR A 10 -11.08 -7.42 3.74
CA THR A 10 -10.66 -8.48 4.67
C THR A 10 -9.20 -8.29 5.09
N ALA A 11 -8.32 -8.01 4.12
CA ALA A 11 -6.91 -7.74 4.37
C ALA A 11 -6.72 -6.48 5.23
N GLU A 12 -7.48 -5.42 4.99
CA GLU A 12 -7.42 -4.17 5.78
C GLU A 12 -7.74 -4.43 7.25
N THR A 13 -8.79 -5.21 7.52
CA THR A 13 -9.22 -5.54 8.89
C THR A 13 -8.17 -6.37 9.64
N ARG A 14 -7.37 -7.17 8.94
CA ARG A 14 -6.42 -8.13 9.51
C ARG A 14 -4.97 -7.68 9.46
N ALA A 15 -4.67 -6.69 8.62
CA ALA A 15 -3.32 -6.20 8.44
C ALA A 15 -2.81 -5.54 9.72
N ALA A 16 -1.53 -5.79 10.02
CA ALA A 16 -0.83 -5.11 11.08
C ALA A 16 0.09 -4.05 10.49
N CYS A 17 0.13 -2.86 11.08
CA CYS A 17 1.06 -1.81 10.70
C CYS A 17 2.16 -1.64 11.76
N LYS A 18 3.42 -1.78 11.35
CA LYS A 18 4.60 -1.47 12.15
C LYS A 18 5.21 -0.18 11.63
N MET A 19 5.39 0.78 12.53
CA MET A 19 6.11 2.02 12.23
C MET A 19 7.62 1.77 12.38
N GLY A 20 8.40 2.07 11.34
CA GLY A 20 9.86 2.07 11.45
C GLY A 20 10.33 3.14 12.44
N MET A 21 11.29 2.81 13.32
CA MET A 21 11.77 3.68 14.42
C MET A 21 12.63 4.90 14.01
N ALA A 22 12.64 5.30 12.73
CA ALA A 22 13.36 6.50 12.31
C ALA A 22 12.49 7.76 12.54
N LYS A 23 13.03 8.76 13.23
CA LYS A 23 12.36 9.99 13.72
C LYS A 23 11.63 10.86 12.69
N THR A 24 11.66 10.51 11.41
CA THR A 24 10.88 11.16 10.35
C THR A 24 9.82 10.19 9.84
N ARG A 25 8.57 10.38 10.30
CA ARG A 25 7.33 9.63 10.02
C ARG A 25 7.03 9.46 8.51
N ARG A 26 7.82 8.65 7.82
CA ARG A 26 7.75 8.47 6.36
C ARG A 26 7.66 7.02 5.93
N HIS A 27 7.97 6.05 6.77
CA HIS A 27 8.05 4.64 6.35
C HIS A 27 7.14 3.79 7.23
N PHE A 28 6.16 3.13 6.60
CA PHE A 28 5.21 2.23 7.24
C PHE A 28 5.38 0.83 6.68
N HIS A 29 5.50 -0.15 7.57
CA HIS A 29 5.61 -1.55 7.19
C HIS A 29 4.28 -2.25 7.50
N ILE A 30 3.53 -2.60 6.46
CA ILE A 30 2.24 -3.26 6.56
C ILE A 30 2.45 -4.76 6.35
N LEU A 31 1.99 -5.54 7.32
CA LEU A 31 2.03 -6.99 7.34
C LEU A 31 0.63 -7.53 7.09
N LEU A 32 0.48 -8.30 6.01
CA LEU A 32 -0.74 -9.02 5.67
C LEU A 32 -0.70 -10.43 6.27
N ALA A 33 -1.87 -10.97 6.59
CA ALA A 33 -1.95 -12.39 6.91
C ALA A 33 -1.52 -13.22 5.69
N PRO A 34 -0.87 -14.39 5.87
CA PRO A 34 -0.36 -15.18 4.74
C PRO A 34 -1.43 -15.56 3.69
N GLU A 35 -2.65 -15.81 4.14
CA GLU A 35 -3.80 -16.11 3.28
C GLU A 35 -4.23 -14.91 2.43
N ASP A 36 -4.30 -13.73 3.03
CA ASP A 36 -4.66 -12.47 2.35
C ASP A 36 -3.56 -12.06 1.36
N ALA A 37 -2.30 -12.16 1.78
CA ALA A 37 -1.13 -11.92 0.93
C ALA A 37 -1.16 -12.81 -0.32
N LYS A 38 -1.38 -14.11 -0.15
CA LYS A 38 -1.50 -15.06 -1.26
C LYS A 38 -2.68 -14.73 -2.16
N ALA A 39 -3.83 -14.36 -1.58
CA ALA A 39 -5.03 -14.00 -2.32
C ALA A 39 -4.88 -12.71 -3.15
N LEU A 40 -3.97 -11.81 -2.72
CA LEU A 40 -3.62 -10.56 -3.38
C LEU A 40 -2.33 -10.65 -4.23
N GLY A 41 -1.72 -11.83 -4.34
CA GLY A 41 -0.51 -12.03 -5.15
C GLY A 41 0.76 -11.38 -4.58
N VAL A 42 0.81 -11.15 -3.26
CA VAL A 42 1.96 -10.59 -2.55
C VAL A 42 2.80 -11.70 -1.92
N CYS A 43 4.09 -11.71 -2.20
CA CYS A 43 5.07 -12.62 -1.62
C CYS A 43 5.51 -12.12 -0.24
N GLY A 44 5.55 -13.02 0.75
CA GLY A 44 5.99 -12.70 2.12
C GLY A 44 5.03 -11.80 2.92
N GLY A 45 3.88 -11.44 2.35
CA GLY A 45 2.83 -10.65 3.01
C GLY A 45 3.29 -9.30 3.54
N SER A 46 4.26 -8.68 2.89
CA SER A 46 4.86 -7.43 3.33
C SER A 46 4.65 -6.34 2.29
N LEU A 47 4.07 -5.23 2.71
CA LEU A 47 3.97 -4.01 1.93
C LEU A 47 4.74 -2.90 2.67
N ASN A 48 5.59 -2.18 1.95
CA ASN A 48 6.28 -1.01 2.48
C ASN A 48 5.67 0.24 1.86
N LEU A 49 5.06 1.07 2.69
CA LEU A 49 4.47 2.34 2.28
C LEU A 49 5.38 3.48 2.74
N ASP A 50 5.90 4.20 1.78
CA ASP A 50 6.73 5.38 1.97
C ASP A 50 5.93 6.65 1.66
N VAL A 51 5.96 7.63 2.56
CA VAL A 51 5.19 8.87 2.48
C VAL A 51 6.15 10.04 2.50
N ALA A 52 6.49 10.55 1.32
CA ALA A 52 7.43 11.65 1.14
C ALA A 52 6.70 13.00 1.08
N ALA A 53 6.20 13.46 2.23
CA ALA A 53 5.41 14.70 2.30
C ALA A 53 6.08 15.99 1.78
N ARG A 54 7.42 16.04 1.65
CA ARG A 54 8.10 17.19 1.03
C ARG A 54 8.06 17.14 -0.50
N GLN A 55 7.94 15.92 -1.05
CA GLN A 55 7.84 15.64 -2.48
C GLN A 55 6.39 15.48 -2.91
N GLY A 56 5.44 15.36 -1.96
CA GLY A 56 4.02 15.19 -2.27
C GLY A 56 3.65 13.78 -2.71
N THR A 57 4.56 12.81 -2.55
CA THR A 57 4.39 11.45 -3.06
C THR A 57 4.07 10.44 -1.96
N VAL A 58 3.40 9.36 -2.39
CA VAL A 58 3.21 8.14 -1.61
C VAL A 58 3.63 6.96 -2.47
N ASP A 59 4.64 6.23 -2.00
CA ASP A 59 5.27 5.14 -2.72
C ASP A 59 4.97 3.82 -2.03
N LEU A 60 4.51 2.82 -2.77
CA LEU A 60 4.25 1.47 -2.28
C LEU A 60 5.24 0.50 -2.92
N VAL A 61 6.03 -0.18 -2.10
CA VAL A 61 6.96 -1.22 -2.53
C VAL A 61 6.52 -2.59 -1.98
N TYR A 62 6.45 -3.59 -2.84
CA TYR A 62 6.13 -4.96 -2.44
C TYR A 62 6.76 -6.01 -3.38
N ALA A 63 6.90 -7.23 -2.90
CA ALA A 63 7.30 -8.37 -3.73
C ALA A 63 6.06 -9.11 -4.20
N SER A 64 5.91 -9.37 -5.50
CA SER A 64 4.84 -10.21 -6.03
C SER A 64 5.21 -11.70 -5.96
N VAL A 65 4.19 -12.57 -6.02
CA VAL A 65 4.36 -14.04 -5.98
C VAL A 65 5.17 -14.61 -7.15
N ASP A 66 5.33 -13.85 -8.23
CA ASP A 66 6.25 -14.15 -9.35
C ASP A 66 7.73 -13.88 -9.03
N GLY A 67 8.02 -13.34 -7.83
CA GLY A 67 9.36 -12.97 -7.39
C GLY A 67 9.80 -11.57 -7.84
N ALA A 68 8.97 -10.82 -8.56
CA ALA A 68 9.29 -9.45 -8.98
C ALA A 68 9.10 -8.46 -7.83
N CYS A 69 10.06 -7.55 -7.65
CA CYS A 69 9.86 -6.36 -6.83
C CYS A 69 9.03 -5.35 -7.62
N ARG A 70 8.00 -4.79 -6.99
CA ARG A 70 7.06 -3.84 -7.58
C ARG A 70 7.07 -2.56 -6.76
N GLU A 71 6.99 -1.43 -7.45
CA GLU A 71 6.94 -0.10 -6.87
C GLU A 71 5.84 0.70 -7.58
N ILE A 72 5.00 1.36 -6.79
CA ILE A 72 3.90 2.20 -7.27
C ILE A 72 4.04 3.55 -6.57
N SER A 73 4.22 4.61 -7.35
CA SER A 73 4.20 5.98 -6.85
C SER A 73 2.87 6.62 -7.19
N ASP A 74 2.23 7.25 -6.21
CA ASP A 74 1.12 8.17 -6.42
C ASP A 74 1.62 9.61 -6.23
N GLU A 75 1.68 10.35 -7.34
CA GLU A 75 2.01 11.77 -7.41
C GLU A 75 0.88 12.50 -8.15
N PRO A 76 -0.16 12.97 -7.45
CA PRO A 76 -1.24 13.73 -8.06
C PRO A 76 -0.74 15.00 -8.75
N SER A 77 -1.34 15.39 -9.87
CA SER A 77 -0.91 16.59 -10.62
C SER A 77 -1.23 17.92 -9.90
N GLU A 78 -2.16 17.90 -8.94
CA GLU A 78 -2.63 19.08 -8.22
C GLU A 78 -2.05 19.13 -6.80
N PRO A 79 -1.48 20.27 -6.35
CA PRO A 79 -0.87 20.38 -5.02
C PRO A 79 -1.83 20.10 -3.85
N GLU A 80 -3.12 20.49 -3.95
CA GLU A 80 -4.09 20.16 -2.91
C GLU A 80 -4.36 18.66 -2.83
N ALA A 81 -4.47 17.99 -3.99
CA ALA A 81 -4.65 16.54 -4.05
C ALA A 81 -3.45 15.81 -3.47
N GLN A 82 -2.21 16.23 -3.81
CA GLN A 82 -0.98 15.70 -3.20
C GLN A 82 -1.00 15.81 -1.67
N ALA A 83 -1.37 16.99 -1.15
CA ALA A 83 -1.43 17.22 0.29
C ALA A 83 -2.48 16.33 0.98
N LEU A 84 -3.63 16.10 0.33
CA LEU A 84 -4.69 15.22 0.82
C LEU A 84 -4.25 13.75 0.82
N THR A 85 -3.64 13.27 -0.27
CA THR A 85 -3.11 11.91 -0.39
C THR A 85 -2.06 11.64 0.69
N VAL A 86 -1.10 12.55 0.87
CA VAL A 86 -0.08 12.45 1.92
C VAL A 86 -0.70 12.47 3.33
N ALA A 87 -1.70 13.32 3.56
CA ALA A 87 -2.39 13.39 4.84
C ALA A 87 -3.18 12.11 5.13
N HIS A 88 -3.84 11.54 4.12
CA HIS A 88 -4.56 10.27 4.20
C HIS A 88 -3.60 9.13 4.56
N ALA A 89 -2.52 8.95 3.79
CA ALA A 89 -1.53 7.88 4.01
C ALA A 89 -0.88 7.93 5.40
N ARG A 90 -0.72 9.13 5.97
CA ARG A 90 -0.22 9.29 7.35
C ARG A 90 -1.23 8.89 8.43
N ARG A 91 -2.53 9.10 8.17
CA ARG A 91 -3.61 8.81 9.12
C ARG A 91 -4.04 7.35 9.05
N ASN A 92 -4.11 6.79 7.84
CA ASN A 92 -4.46 5.41 7.58
C ASN A 92 -3.45 4.77 6.58
N PRO A 93 -2.25 4.38 7.06
CA PRO A 93 -1.23 3.78 6.20
C PRO A 93 -1.64 2.40 5.65
N VAL A 94 -2.47 1.65 6.38
CA VAL A 94 -2.96 0.35 5.90
C VAL A 94 -3.90 0.54 4.72
N GLY A 95 -4.91 1.39 4.88
CA GLY A 95 -5.86 1.70 3.80
C GLY A 95 -5.16 2.28 2.57
N ALA A 96 -4.23 3.22 2.76
CA ALA A 96 -3.48 3.81 1.64
C ALA A 96 -2.62 2.77 0.89
N ALA A 97 -1.92 1.87 1.60
CA ALA A 97 -1.15 0.81 0.97
C ALA A 97 -2.04 -0.18 0.20
N LEU A 98 -3.20 -0.54 0.75
CA LEU A 98 -4.11 -1.47 0.10
C LEU A 98 -4.84 -0.83 -1.10
N GLU A 99 -5.12 0.47 -1.04
CA GLU A 99 -5.68 1.21 -2.17
C GLU A 99 -4.71 1.27 -3.34
N LEU A 100 -3.43 1.59 -3.09
CA LEU A 100 -2.39 1.57 -4.12
C LEU A 100 -2.19 0.17 -4.71
N LEU A 101 -2.19 -0.86 -3.86
CA LEU A 101 -2.14 -2.25 -4.31
C LEU A 101 -3.35 -2.61 -5.19
N ARG A 102 -4.56 -2.20 -4.79
CA ARG A 102 -5.79 -2.43 -5.58
C ARG A 102 -5.67 -1.83 -6.97
N ILE A 103 -5.25 -0.56 -7.07
CA ILE A 103 -5.08 0.14 -8.36
C ILE A 103 -4.11 -0.60 -9.29
N ASP A 104 -2.98 -1.07 -8.78
CA ASP A 104 -2.01 -1.83 -9.57
C ASP A 104 -2.55 -3.22 -9.98
N LEU A 105 -3.26 -3.92 -9.09
CA LEU A 105 -3.92 -5.19 -9.43
C LEU A 105 -4.98 -5.01 -10.52
N GLU A 106 -5.80 -3.95 -10.43
CA GLU A 106 -6.80 -3.61 -11.44
C GLU A 106 -6.13 -3.30 -12.79
N ARG A 107 -5.04 -2.52 -12.80
CA ARG A 107 -4.28 -2.20 -14.03
C ARG A 107 -3.68 -3.43 -14.72
N ARG A 108 -3.36 -4.49 -13.98
CA ARG A 108 -2.81 -5.75 -14.54
C ARG A 108 -3.87 -6.69 -15.09
N ALA A 109 -5.10 -6.57 -14.58
CA ALA A 109 -6.21 -7.40 -15.03
C ALA A 109 -6.88 -6.86 -16.31
N ALA A 110 -6.61 -5.59 -16.66
CA ALA A 110 -7.05 -4.93 -17.90
C ALA A 110 -6.13 -5.25 -19.09
#